data_AF-A0A6I5VJ81-F1
#
_entry.id   AF-A0A6I5VJ81-F1
#
_cell.length_a   1.000
_cell.length_b   1.000
_cell.length_c   1.000
_cell.angle_alpha   90.00
_cell.angle_beta   90.00
_cell.angle_gamma   90.00
#
_symmetry.space_group_name_H-M   'P 1'
#
loop_
_entity.id
_entity.type
_entity.pdbx_description
1 polymer ?
#
loop_
_entity_poly.entity_id
_entity_poly.type
_entity_poly.pdbx_seq_one_letter_code
_entity_poly.pdbx_strand_id
1 'polypeptide(L)'
;MSAVAAAVVALAGCSQTNLTTEDAYKIGCPAIDATVASGAVANEVAVTTLREVRDRSHPSKETKKWLNAAITLLTSDHPNALSRQTKSLIIKGCKENGYPLQNLR
;
A
#
# COMPACT_ATOMS: atom_id res chain seq x y z
N MET A 1 15.52 -3.02 -26.57
CA MET A 1 16.10 -3.39 -25.27
C MET A 1 16.11 -2.17 -24.39
N SER A 2 15.48 -2.32 -23.21
CA SER A 2 15.69 -1.64 -21.93
C SER A 2 15.97 -0.13 -21.89
N ALA A 3 14.97 0.65 -21.45
CA ALA A 3 15.18 1.87 -20.67
C ALA A 3 13.88 2.30 -19.93
N VAL A 4 13.37 1.47 -19.02
CA VAL A 4 12.41 1.91 -17.99
C VAL A 4 12.90 1.39 -16.64
N ALA A 5 14.04 1.93 -16.19
CA ALA A 5 14.63 1.63 -14.89
C ALA A 5 15.12 2.91 -14.20
N ALA A 6 14.44 4.03 -14.44
CA ALA A 6 14.80 5.34 -13.88
C ALA A 6 13.60 5.93 -13.11
N ALA A 7 13.27 5.33 -11.96
CA ALA A 7 12.43 5.99 -10.94
C ALA A 7 12.45 5.31 -9.56
N VAL A 8 12.90 4.06 -9.43
CA VAL A 8 12.68 3.28 -8.18
C VAL A 8 13.86 3.32 -7.19
N VAL A 9 14.99 3.93 -7.55
CA VAL A 9 16.22 3.91 -6.72
C VAL A 9 16.32 5.09 -5.74
N ALA A 10 15.38 6.03 -5.73
CA ALA A 10 15.46 7.21 -4.87
C ALA A 10 14.97 7.01 -3.42
N LEU A 11 14.48 5.83 -3.02
CA LEU A 11 14.00 5.59 -1.65
C LEU A 11 15.01 4.89 -0.72
N ALA A 12 16.14 4.41 -1.23
CA ALA A 12 17.18 3.80 -0.40
C ALA A 12 18.13 4.83 0.25
N GLY A 13 18.06 6.10 -0.15
CA GLY A 13 18.94 7.18 0.31
C GLY A 13 18.32 8.17 1.29
N CYS A 14 17.00 8.12 1.52
CA CYS A 14 16.39 8.86 2.61
C CYS A 14 16.35 7.92 3.81
N SER A 15 17.15 8.18 4.83
CA SER A 15 16.77 7.86 6.20
C SER A 15 15.38 8.49 6.40
N GLN A 16 14.29 7.75 6.14
CA GLN A 16 12.92 8.26 6.28
C GLN A 16 12.63 8.37 7.77
N THR A 17 13.24 9.32 8.45
CA THR A 17 13.16 9.50 9.90
C THR A 17 11.79 9.98 10.38
N ASN A 18 10.81 10.13 9.48
CA ASN A 18 9.40 10.34 9.81
C ASN A 18 8.51 9.87 8.66
N LEU A 19 8.24 8.56 8.57
CA LEU A 19 7.19 8.05 7.69
C LEU A 19 5.83 8.60 8.13
N THR A 20 5.08 9.19 7.20
CA THR A 20 3.77 9.79 7.47
C THR A 20 2.63 8.89 7.02
N THR A 21 1.41 9.24 7.43
CA THR A 21 0.20 8.59 6.90
C THR A 21 0.01 8.83 5.40
N GLU A 22 0.50 9.94 4.86
CA GLU A 22 0.46 10.23 3.44
C GLU A 22 1.41 9.30 2.64
N ASP A 23 2.62 9.09 3.17
CA ASP A 23 3.60 8.17 2.57
C ASP A 23 3.03 6.75 2.45
N ALA A 24 2.22 6.33 3.42
CA ALA A 24 1.56 5.05 3.38
C ALA A 24 0.60 4.90 2.18
N TYR A 25 -0.15 5.94 1.79
CA TYR A 25 -1.01 5.87 0.60
C TYR A 25 -0.17 5.89 -0.69
N LYS A 26 0.86 6.72 -0.73
CA LYS A 26 1.79 6.84 -1.86
C LYS A 26 2.52 5.52 -2.16
N ILE A 27 2.86 4.75 -1.14
CA ILE A 27 3.57 3.47 -1.27
C ILE A 27 2.59 2.30 -1.35
N GLY A 28 1.55 2.31 -0.51
CA GLY A 28 0.61 1.20 -0.36
C GLY A 28 -0.32 1.03 -1.55
N CYS A 29 -0.89 2.11 -2.10
CA CYS A 29 -1.87 1.99 -3.19
C CYS A 29 -1.26 1.41 -4.48
N PRO A 30 -0.08 1.85 -4.97
CA PRO A 30 0.58 1.20 -6.09
C PRO A 30 0.96 -0.26 -5.83
N ALA A 31 1.41 -0.58 -4.60
CA ALA A 31 1.74 -1.96 -4.23
C ALA A 31 0.50 -2.86 -4.26
N ILE A 32 -0.64 -2.37 -3.74
CA ILE A 32 -1.92 -3.09 -3.78
C ILE A 32 -2.34 -3.34 -5.22
N ASP A 33 -2.29 -2.31 -6.06
CA ASP A 33 -2.71 -2.42 -7.45
C ASP A 33 -1.85 -3.43 -8.23
N ALA A 34 -0.53 -3.42 -8.00
CA ALA A 34 0.41 -4.37 -8.56
C ALA A 34 0.17 -5.81 -8.04
N THR A 35 -0.06 -6.00 -6.74
CA THR A 35 -0.37 -7.31 -6.15
C THR A 35 -1.66 -7.90 -6.74
N VAL A 36 -2.69 -7.08 -6.92
CA VAL A 36 -3.96 -7.53 -7.51
C VAL A 36 -3.81 -7.85 -9.00
N ALA A 37 -3.04 -7.04 -9.74
CA ALA A 37 -2.81 -7.26 -11.17
C ALA A 37 -1.96 -8.51 -11.47
N SER A 38 -0.90 -8.73 -10.69
CA SER A 38 0.07 -9.81 -10.93
C SER A 38 -0.25 -11.12 -10.21
N GLY A 39 -1.11 -11.07 -9.18
CA GLY A 39 -1.32 -12.20 -8.26
C GLY A 39 -0.10 -12.53 -7.39
N ALA A 40 0.96 -11.72 -7.45
CA ALA A 40 2.19 -11.96 -6.72
C ALA A 40 2.16 -11.38 -5.29
N VAL A 41 2.82 -12.09 -4.37
CA VAL A 41 2.99 -11.71 -2.97
C VAL A 41 3.72 -10.37 -2.88
N ALA A 42 3.27 -9.52 -1.96
CA ALA A 42 3.61 -8.10 -1.95
C ALA A 42 5.10 -7.77 -1.90
N ASN A 43 5.37 -6.56 -2.39
CA ASN A 43 6.61 -5.86 -2.17
C ASN A 43 6.86 -5.72 -0.65
N GLU A 44 7.77 -6.52 -0.10
CA GLU A 44 8.11 -6.58 1.33
C GLU A 44 8.42 -5.20 1.91
N VAL A 45 9.01 -4.33 1.09
CA VAL A 45 9.29 -2.93 1.42
C VAL A 45 7.98 -2.19 1.72
N ALA A 46 6.96 -2.32 0.86
CA ALA A 46 5.67 -1.67 1.07
C ALA A 46 4.99 -2.17 2.35
N VAL A 47 4.99 -3.48 2.61
CA VAL A 47 4.42 -4.05 3.83
C VAL A 47 5.12 -3.51 5.08
N THR A 48 6.45 -3.43 5.04
CA THR A 48 7.26 -2.91 6.16
C THR A 48 6.96 -1.44 6.41
N THR A 49 6.91 -0.61 5.37
CA THR A 49 6.54 0.80 5.50
C THR A 49 5.15 1.00 6.08
N LEU A 50 4.14 0.23 5.62
CA LEU A 50 2.78 0.33 6.15
C LEU A 50 2.70 -0.07 7.63
N ARG A 51 3.45 -1.09 8.04
CA ARG A 51 3.55 -1.49 9.46
C ARG A 51 4.18 -0.40 10.31
N GLU A 52 5.28 0.18 9.85
CA GLU A 52 5.95 1.26 10.55
C GLU A 52 5.03 2.48 10.72
N VAL A 53 4.30 2.87 9.67
CA VAL A 53 3.32 3.96 9.76
C VAL A 53 2.18 3.65 10.74
N ARG A 54 1.66 2.41 10.70
CA ARG A 54 0.59 1.94 11.59
C ARG A 54 1.01 2.03 13.06
N ASP A 55 2.27 1.72 13.34
CA ASP A 55 2.77 1.55 14.71
C ASP A 55 3.36 2.84 15.28
N ARG A 56 3.93 3.72 14.45
CA ARG A 56 4.71 4.87 14.92
C ARG A 56 4.16 6.24 14.56
N SER A 57 3.40 6.38 13.47
CA SER A 57 2.97 7.69 12.97
C SER A 57 1.69 8.23 13.61
N HIS A 58 1.19 7.58 14.66
CA HIS A 58 -0.08 7.90 15.34
C HIS A 58 -1.24 8.15 14.36
N PRO A 59 -1.52 7.22 13.43
CA PRO A 59 -2.56 7.42 12.43
C PRO A 59 -3.95 7.57 13.07
N SER A 60 -4.83 8.30 12.37
CA SER A 60 -6.24 8.35 12.74
C SER A 60 -6.86 6.94 12.79
N LYS A 61 -7.99 6.78 13.48
CA LYS A 61 -8.70 5.49 13.52
C LYS A 61 -9.07 4.96 12.12
N GLU A 62 -9.44 5.86 11.21
CA GLU A 62 -9.77 5.50 9.82
C GLU A 62 -8.53 5.07 9.05
N THR A 63 -7.45 5.85 9.13
CA THR A 63 -6.17 5.50 8.51
C THR A 63 -5.63 4.19 9.05
N LYS A 64 -5.73 3.92 10.35
CA LYS A 64 -5.30 2.64 10.95
C LYS A 64 -6.10 1.45 10.42
N LYS A 65 -7.41 1.60 10.20
CA LYS A 65 -8.24 0.56 9.55
C LYS A 65 -7.80 0.31 8.12
N TRP A 66 -7.48 1.38 7.38
CA TRP A 66 -6.97 1.27 6.02
C TRP A 66 -5.61 0.58 5.97
N LEU A 67 -4.66 0.96 6.83
CA LEU A 67 -3.34 0.32 6.95
C LEU A 67 -3.47 -1.17 7.23
N ASN A 68 -4.33 -1.56 8.17
CA ASN A 68 -4.57 -2.98 8.47
C ASN A 68 -5.14 -3.73 7.25
N ALA A 69 -6.14 -3.16 6.57
CA ALA A 69 -6.73 -3.78 5.39
C ALA A 69 -5.72 -3.92 4.24
N ALA A 70 -4.93 -2.88 3.99
CA ALA A 70 -3.85 -2.87 3.00
C ALA A 70 -2.79 -3.94 3.30
N ILE A 71 -2.30 -4.00 4.54
CA ILE A 71 -1.34 -5.02 4.97
C ILE A 71 -1.94 -6.41 4.78
N THR A 72 -3.17 -6.66 5.23
CA THR A 72 -3.83 -7.95 5.04
C THR A 72 -3.93 -8.34 3.58
N LEU A 73 -4.24 -7.41 2.67
CA LEU A 73 -4.28 -7.70 1.24
C LEU A 73 -2.90 -8.07 0.70
N LEU A 74 -1.90 -7.27 1.02
CA LEU A 74 -0.54 -7.42 0.54
C LEU A 74 0.12 -8.72 1.05
N THR A 75 -0.22 -9.17 2.24
CA THR A 75 0.32 -10.41 2.83
C THR A 75 -0.59 -11.62 2.67
N SER A 76 -1.69 -11.52 1.91
CA SER A 76 -2.59 -12.66 1.71
C SER A 76 -2.12 -13.52 0.55
N ASP A 77 -2.16 -14.84 0.73
CA ASP A 77 -1.99 -15.80 -0.37
C ASP A 77 -3.17 -15.78 -1.36
N HIS A 78 -4.30 -15.20 -0.95
CA HIS A 78 -5.52 -15.09 -1.73
C HIS A 78 -6.09 -13.67 -1.67
N PRO A 79 -5.40 -12.66 -2.25
CA PRO A 79 -5.82 -11.26 -2.17
C PRO A 79 -7.22 -11.01 -2.75
N ASN A 80 -7.66 -11.87 -3.68
CA ASN A 80 -9.00 -11.81 -4.27
C ASN A 80 -10.12 -12.33 -3.34
N ALA A 81 -9.79 -13.12 -2.31
CA ALA A 81 -10.75 -13.71 -1.37
C ALA A 81 -11.16 -12.76 -0.23
N LEU A 82 -10.57 -11.55 -0.16
CA LEU A 82 -10.94 -10.56 0.85
C LEU A 82 -12.42 -10.17 0.76
N SER A 83 -12.99 -9.84 1.92
CA SER A 83 -14.39 -9.40 2.01
C SER A 83 -14.62 -8.14 1.16
N ARG A 84 -15.84 -7.98 0.63
CA ARG A 84 -16.22 -6.76 -0.12
C ARG A 84 -16.05 -5.50 0.71
N GLN A 85 -16.28 -5.57 2.02
CA GLN A 85 -16.09 -4.43 2.93
C GLN A 85 -14.63 -4.03 3.02
N THR A 86 -13.71 -5.00 3.12
CA THR A 86 -12.26 -4.76 3.13
C THR A 86 -11.81 -4.13 1.81
N LYS A 87 -12.25 -4.67 0.67
CA LYS A 87 -11.92 -4.12 -0.65
C LYS A 87 -12.43 -2.69 -0.81
N SER A 88 -13.70 -2.44 -0.44
CA SER A 88 -14.30 -1.11 -0.49
C SER A 88 -13.53 -0.09 0.36
N LEU A 89 -13.11 -0.48 1.56
CA LEU A 89 -12.31 0.36 2.44
C LEU A 89 -10.96 0.73 1.80
N ILE A 90 -10.29 -0.23 1.17
CA ILE A 90 -9.01 -0.02 0.48
C ILE A 90 -9.20 0.91 -0.72
N ILE A 91 -10.18 0.62 -1.58
CA ILE A 91 -10.50 1.41 -2.79
C ILE A 91 -10.82 2.86 -2.39
N LYS A 92 -11.68 3.05 -1.39
CA LYS A 92 -12.08 4.37 -0.89
C LYS A 92 -10.86 5.14 -0.39
N GLY A 93 -10.07 4.54 0.51
CA GLY A 93 -8.89 5.20 1.09
C GLY A 93 -7.86 5.59 0.03
N CYS A 94 -7.62 4.74 -0.96
CA CYS A 94 -6.71 5.04 -2.06
C CYS A 94 -7.24 6.19 -2.95
N LYS A 95 -8.53 6.17 -3.30
CA LYS A 95 -9.15 7.23 -4.10
C LYS A 95 -9.16 8.59 -3.41
N GLU A 96 -9.53 8.63 -2.13
CA GLU A 96 -9.63 9.89 -1.36
C GLU A 96 -8.27 10.55 -1.11
N ASN A 97 -7.19 9.77 -1.14
CA ASN A 97 -5.81 10.25 -1.00
C ASN A 97 -5.09 10.45 -2.35
N GLY A 98 -5.82 10.42 -3.47
CA GLY A 98 -5.26 10.76 -4.80
C GLY A 98 -4.61 9.60 -5.56
N TYR A 99 -4.74 8.36 -5.10
CA TYR A 99 -4.13 7.17 -5.71
C TYR A 99 -5.20 6.13 -6.14
N PRO A 100 -6.10 6.45 -7.08
CA PRO A 100 -7.18 5.52 -7.47
C PRO A 100 -6.63 4.21 -8.05
N LEU A 101 -7.11 3.09 -7.51
CA LEU A 101 -6.73 1.74 -7.94
C LEU A 101 -7.40 1.39 -9.28
N GLN A 102 -6.69 0.65 -10.12
CA GLN A 102 -7.16 0.23 -11.45
C GLN A 102 -7.60 -1.25 -11.47
N ASN A 103 -6.96 -2.06 -10.63
CA ASN A 103 -7.04 -3.52 -10.68
C ASN A 103 -7.92 -4.11 -9.57
N LEU A 104 -8.05 -3.43 -8.42
CA LEU A 104 -8.90 -3.87 -7.32
C LEU A 104 -10.37 -3.46 -7.53
N ARG A 105 -11.29 -4.43 -7.54
CA ARG A 105 -12.74 -4.25 -7.72
C ARG A 105 -13.55 -5.02 -6.68
#